data_AF-A0A967SE22-F1
#
_entry.id   AF-A0A967SE22-F1
#
_cell.length_a   1.000
_cell.length_b   1.000
_cell.length_c   1.000
_cell.angle_alpha   90.00
_cell.angle_beta   90.00
_cell.angle_gamma   90.00
#
_symmetry.space_group_name_H-M   'P 1'
#
loop_
_entity.id
_entity.type
_entity.pdbx_description
1 polymer ?
#
loop_
_entity_poly.entity_id
_entity_poly.type
_entity_poly.pdbx_seq_one_letter_code
_entity_poly.pdbx_strand_id
1 'polypeptide(L)'
;VATVALATGGWLLQRGVSREGNVYFQARLFDEVLHHISDRYVDPKEPSSLYQMAIDGLIDELGDPHTAFMTPDEYESLKVQTQGEY
;
A
#
# COMPACT_ATOMS: atom_id res chain seq x y z
N VAL A 1 4.44 49.11 -15.87
CA VAL A 1 4.79 47.76 -16.39
C VAL A 1 4.97 46.79 -15.21
N ALA A 2 3.87 46.33 -14.61
CA ALA A 2 3.93 45.46 -13.42
C ALA A 2 2.75 44.47 -13.32
N THR A 3 1.93 44.37 -14.37
CA THR A 3 0.72 43.53 -14.37
C THR A 3 0.91 42.19 -15.09
N VAL A 4 2.05 41.96 -15.76
CA VAL A 4 2.27 40.76 -16.57
C VAL A 4 2.87 39.58 -15.77
N ALA A 5 3.51 39.82 -14.62
CA ALA A 5 4.18 38.75 -13.85
C ALA A 5 3.22 37.86 -13.04
N LEU A 6 2.03 38.35 -12.68
CA LEU A 6 1.04 37.55 -11.96
C LEU A 6 0.31 36.53 -12.86
N ALA A 7 0.23 36.80 -14.17
CA ALA A 7 -0.38 35.88 -15.12
C ALA A 7 0.52 34.65 -15.44
N THR A 8 1.84 34.80 -15.33
CA THR A 8 2.79 33.71 -15.61
C THR A 8 3.14 32.86 -14.39
N GLY A 9 3.12 33.43 -13.18
CA GLY A 9 3.43 32.69 -11.94
C GLY A 9 2.32 31.73 -11.46
N GLY A 10 1.04 32.09 -11.67
CA GLY A 10 -0.10 31.27 -11.21
C GLY A 10 -0.26 29.95 -11.95
N TRP A 11 0.20 29.86 -13.20
CA TRP A 11 0.12 28.65 -14.01
C TRP A 11 1.12 27.57 -13.59
N LEU A 12 2.24 27.95 -12.97
CA LEU A 12 3.27 27.01 -12.53
C LEU A 12 2.84 26.24 -11.26
N LEU A 13 2.09 26.90 -10.36
CA LEU A 13 1.59 26.29 -9.12
C LEU A 13 0.47 25.28 -9.36
N GLN A 14 -0.29 25.40 -10.46
CA GLN A 14 -1.39 24.48 -10.77
C GLN A 14 -0.91 23.08 -11.21
N ARG A 15 0.37 22.92 -11.61
CA ARG A 15 0.92 21.63 -12.05
C ARG A 15 1.49 20.76 -10.94
N GLY A 16 1.70 21.31 -9.74
CA GLY A 16 2.33 20.58 -8.62
C GLY A 16 1.36 19.91 -7.64
N VAL A 17 0.09 20.31 -7.63
CA VAL A 17 -0.87 19.91 -6.56
C VAL A 17 -1.67 18.64 -6.90
N SER A 18 -1.60 18.14 -8.13
CA SER A 18 -2.60 17.16 -8.61
C SER A 18 -2.27 15.68 -8.35
N ARG A 19 -1.14 15.34 -7.73
CA ARG A 19 -0.73 13.93 -7.53
C ARG A 19 -0.59 13.51 -6.07
N GLU A 20 -0.23 14.46 -5.21
CA GLU A 20 0.10 14.19 -3.82
C GLU A 20 -1.15 14.02 -2.95
N GLY A 21 -2.22 14.77 -3.22
CA GLY A 21 -3.52 14.61 -2.54
C GLY A 21 -4.22 13.28 -2.82
N ASN A 22 -3.79 12.54 -3.84
CA ASN A 22 -4.37 11.25 -4.19
C ASN A 22 -3.87 10.15 -3.24
N VAL A 23 -2.55 9.93 -3.15
CA VAL A 23 -1.95 8.81 -2.39
C VAL A 23 -2.36 8.80 -0.92
N TYR A 24 -2.31 9.96 -0.25
CA TYR A 24 -2.74 10.06 1.15
C TYR A 24 -4.24 9.77 1.32
N PHE A 25 -5.06 10.16 0.36
CA PHE A 25 -6.49 9.83 0.36
C PHE A 25 -6.72 8.32 0.19
N GLN A 26 -5.99 7.65 -0.70
CA GLN A 26 -6.09 6.19 -0.82
C GLN A 26 -5.65 5.47 0.45
N ALA A 27 -4.53 5.88 1.06
CA ALA A 27 -4.05 5.28 2.29
C ALA A 27 -5.09 5.40 3.41
N ARG A 28 -5.73 6.58 3.54
CA ARG A 28 -6.80 6.79 4.51
C ARG A 28 -8.04 5.95 4.21
N LEU A 29 -8.44 5.85 2.96
CA LEU A 29 -9.59 5.03 2.56
C LEU A 29 -9.35 3.55 2.89
N PHE A 30 -8.15 3.04 2.59
CA PHE A 30 -7.76 1.67 2.92
C PHE A 30 -7.81 1.40 4.44
N ASP A 31 -7.27 2.33 5.23
CA ASP A 31 -7.31 2.27 6.69
C ASP A 31 -8.76 2.27 7.24
N GLU A 32 -9.64 3.09 6.68
CA GLU A 32 -11.05 3.15 7.07
C GLU A 32 -11.79 1.84 6.77
N VAL A 33 -11.53 1.21 5.62
CA VAL A 33 -12.11 -0.09 5.28
C VAL A 33 -11.60 -1.18 6.23
N LEU A 34 -10.31 -1.19 6.55
CA LEU A 34 -9.75 -2.17 7.49
C LEU A 34 -10.37 -2.05 8.88
N HIS A 35 -10.47 -0.84 9.42
CA HIS A 35 -11.14 -0.60 10.70
C HIS A 35 -12.61 -1.02 10.67
N HIS A 36 -13.32 -0.72 9.57
CA HIS A 36 -14.70 -1.13 9.42
C HIS A 36 -14.87 -2.65 9.48
N ILE A 37 -14.01 -3.41 8.79
CA ILE A 37 -14.03 -4.88 8.82
C ILE A 37 -13.68 -5.38 10.22
N SER A 38 -12.62 -4.86 10.84
CA SER A 38 -12.20 -5.24 12.19
C SER A 38 -13.33 -5.09 13.22
N ASP A 39 -14.06 -3.98 13.18
CA ASP A 39 -15.04 -3.62 14.21
C ASP A 39 -16.46 -4.16 13.92
N ARG A 40 -16.80 -4.36 12.65
CA ARG A 40 -18.18 -4.67 12.23
C ARG A 40 -18.37 -6.08 11.68
N TYR A 41 -17.29 -6.80 11.39
CA TYR A 41 -17.42 -8.17 10.92
C TYR A 41 -17.92 -9.08 12.05
N VAL A 42 -18.70 -10.10 11.67
CA VAL A 42 -19.41 -10.98 12.61
C VAL A 42 -18.45 -11.71 13.56
N ASP A 43 -17.25 -12.04 13.06
CA ASP A 43 -16.20 -12.68 13.82
C ASP A 43 -15.01 -11.73 13.96
N PRO A 44 -14.63 -11.29 15.17
CA PRO A 44 -13.50 -10.39 15.33
C PRO A 44 -12.23 -11.02 14.72
N LYS A 45 -11.52 -10.23 13.92
CA LYS A 45 -10.23 -10.61 13.33
C LYS A 45 -9.14 -9.72 13.89
N GLU A 46 -7.99 -10.31 14.19
CA GLU A 46 -6.80 -9.56 14.56
C GLU A 46 -6.37 -8.65 13.39
N PRO A 47 -5.99 -7.38 13.65
CA PRO A 47 -5.54 -6.48 12.59
C PRO A 47 -4.42 -7.05 11.72
N SER A 48 -3.47 -7.77 12.33
CA SER A 48 -2.37 -8.44 11.62
C SER A 48 -2.86 -9.44 10.57
N SER A 49 -3.93 -10.18 10.86
CA SER A 49 -4.54 -11.12 9.91
C SER A 49 -5.22 -10.39 8.76
N LEU A 50 -5.83 -9.22 9.00
CA LEU A 50 -6.42 -8.42 7.93
C LEU A 50 -5.37 -7.87 6.97
N TYR A 51 -4.24 -7.40 7.50
CA TYR A 51 -3.12 -6.95 6.67
C TYR A 51 -2.52 -8.09 5.85
N GLN A 52 -2.37 -9.29 6.44
CA GLN A 52 -1.91 -10.46 5.69
C GLN A 52 -2.84 -10.79 4.53
N MET A 53 -4.16 -10.87 4.77
CA MET A 53 -5.15 -11.12 3.72
C MET A 53 -5.12 -10.04 2.61
N ALA A 54 -4.88 -8.78 2.98
CA ALA A 54 -4.77 -7.70 2.00
C ALA A 54 -3.51 -7.83 1.14
N ILE A 55 -2.37 -8.20 1.74
CA ILE A 55 -1.12 -8.46 1.01
C ILE A 55 -1.30 -9.64 0.05
N ASP A 56 -1.88 -10.74 0.51
CA ASP A 56 -2.12 -11.94 -0.29
C ASP A 56 -3.01 -11.61 -1.50
N GLY A 57 -4.13 -10.90 -1.27
CA GLY A 57 -5.03 -10.50 -2.35
C GLY A 57 -4.39 -9.52 -3.35
N LEU A 58 -3.50 -8.62 -2.90
CA LEU A 58 -2.76 -7.74 -3.80
C LEU A 58 -1.77 -8.50 -4.68
N ILE A 59 -1.11 -9.53 -4.14
CA ILE A 59 -0.14 -10.36 -4.87
C ILE A 59 -0.86 -11.26 -5.87
N ASP A 60 -1.96 -11.88 -5.46
CA ASP A 60 -2.78 -12.71 -6.34
C ASP A 60 -3.29 -11.91 -7.57
N GLU A 61 -3.73 -10.67 -7.35
CA GLU A 61 -4.22 -9.79 -8.41
C GLU A 61 -3.13 -9.35 -9.40
N LEU A 62 -1.84 -9.39 -9.02
CA LEU A 62 -0.75 -9.13 -9.96
C LEU A 62 -0.65 -10.20 -11.06
N GLY A 63 -1.14 -11.41 -10.80
CA GLY A 63 -1.11 -12.52 -11.77
C GLY A 63 0.30 -12.99 -12.15
N ASP A 64 1.32 -12.58 -11.40
CA ASP A 64 2.71 -12.97 -11.63
C ASP A 64 3.07 -14.17 -10.73
N PRO A 65 3.32 -15.37 -11.31
CA PRO A 65 3.67 -16.57 -10.54
C PRO A 65 5.04 -16.47 -9.85
N HIS A 66 5.84 -15.46 -10.15
CA HIS A 66 7.15 -15.22 -9.54
C HIS A 66 7.13 -14.18 -8.43
N THR A 67 5.99 -13.52 -8.21
CA THR A 67 5.81 -12.58 -7.10
C THR A 67 5.18 -13.30 -5.92
N ALA A 68 5.86 -13.29 -4.78
CA ALA A 68 5.35 -13.84 -3.52
C ALA A 68 5.81 -12.99 -2.34
N PHE A 69 4.97 -12.90 -1.31
CA PHE A 69 5.33 -12.36 -0.01
C PHE A 69 5.64 -13.52 0.92
N MET A 70 6.73 -13.39 1.68
CA MET A 70 7.17 -14.42 2.61
C MET A 70 7.03 -13.89 4.02
N THR A 71 6.39 -14.67 4.87
CA THR A 71 6.44 -14.47 6.32
C THR A 71 7.87 -14.67 6.83
N PRO A 72 8.22 -14.13 8.02
CA PRO A 72 9.55 -14.31 8.59
C PRO A 72 9.98 -15.78 8.69
N ASP A 73 9.05 -16.67 9.06
CA ASP A 73 9.31 -18.10 9.21
C ASP A 73 9.58 -18.79 7.86
N GLU A 74 8.84 -18.44 6.82
CA GLU A 74 9.05 -18.93 5.45
C GLU A 74 10.41 -18.45 4.91
N TYR A 75 10.75 -17.19 5.18
CA TYR A 75 12.04 -16.63 4.77
C TYR A 75 13.21 -17.34 5.47
N GLU A 76 13.12 -17.57 6.78
CA GLU A 76 14.17 -18.31 7.51
C GLU A 76 14.26 -19.77 7.05
N SER A 77 13.13 -20.43 6.78
CA SER A 77 13.12 -21.80 6.23
C SER A 77 13.77 -21.87 4.84
N LEU A 78 13.50 -20.88 3.98
CA LEU A 78 14.14 -20.77 2.67
C LEU A 78 15.65 -20.53 2.80
N LYS A 79 16.04 -19.69 3.75
CA LYS A 79 17.45 -19.41 4.03
C LYS A 79 18.19 -20.66 4.51
N VAL A 80 17.60 -21.45 5.41
CA VAL A 80 18.17 -22.74 5.84
C VAL A 80 18.31 -23.71 4.66
N GLN A 81 17.27 -23.86 3.83
CA GLN A 81 17.33 -24.71 2.63
C GLN A 81 18.40 -24.27 1.64
N THR A 82 18.60 -22.96 1.47
CA THR A 82 19.57 -22.39 0.53
C THR A 82 21.00 -22.43 1.07
N GLN A 83 21.17 -22.30 2.40
CA GLN A 83 22.48 -22.32 3.04
C GLN A 83 23.02 -23.74 3.26
N GLY A 84 22.18 -24.76 3.14
CA GLY A 84 22.58 -26.16 3.19
C GLY A 84 23.14 -26.54 4.56
N GLU A 85 22.29 -27.08 5.43
CA GLU A 85 22.77 -28.00 6.46
C GLU A 85 23.39 -29.22 5.75
N TYR A 86 24.73 -29.31 5.77
CA TYR A 86 25.51 -30.51 5.44
C TYR A 86 26.24 -31.01 6.69
#